data_AF-A0A963FV92-F1
#
_entry.id   AF-A0A963FV92-F1
#
_cell.length_a   1.000
_cell.length_b   1.000
_cell.length_c   1.000
_cell.angle_alpha   90.00
_cell.angle_beta   90.00
_cell.angle_gamma   90.00
#
_symmetry.space_group_name_H-M   'P 1'
#
loop_
_entity.id
_entity.type
_entity.pdbx_description
1 polymer ?
#
loop_
_entity_poly.entity_id
_entity_poly.type
_entity_poly.pdbx_seq_one_letter_code
_entity_poly.pdbx_strand_id
1 'polypeptide(L)'
;MAQRDVVLLGETHDDAGHHRRQLQSLAALLERRPDMVIGFEMIPRRVQPVLDRWVAGELTAKEFLEQSEWDKNWNMPAGLYLPLFEFARINRIPMLALNIERTLSRKIGEKGWDAVPACATLQKAWHSACSRMHRA
;
A
#
# COMPACT_ATOMS: atom_id res chain seq x y z
N MET A 1 4.64 -14.16 -14.37
CA MET A 1 4.34 -13.39 -13.15
C MET A 1 5.29 -13.75 -12.02
N ALA A 2 5.34 -15.01 -11.55
CA ALA A 2 6.14 -15.43 -10.39
C ALA A 2 7.68 -15.32 -10.49
N GLN A 3 8.23 -15.10 -11.69
CA GLN A 3 9.68 -14.87 -11.90
C GLN A 3 10.07 -13.38 -11.83
N ARG A 4 9.12 -12.48 -11.54
CA ARG A 4 9.37 -11.03 -11.49
C ARG A 4 9.49 -10.60 -10.04
N ASP A 5 10.38 -9.65 -9.78
CA ASP A 5 10.58 -9.08 -8.45
C ASP A 5 9.37 -8.25 -8.00
N VAL A 6 8.68 -7.61 -8.96
CA VAL A 6 7.50 -6.79 -8.72
C VAL A 6 6.40 -7.15 -9.71
N VAL A 7 5.17 -7.27 -9.19
CA VAL A 7 3.94 -7.50 -9.95
C VAL A 7 2.94 -6.44 -9.52
N LEU A 8 2.41 -5.69 -10.50
CA LEU A 8 1.39 -4.67 -10.26
C LEU A 8 0.03 -5.24 -10.70
N LEU A 9 -0.95 -5.21 -9.81
CA LEU A 9 -2.31 -5.68 -10.09
C LEU A 9 -3.26 -4.49 -10.07
N GLY A 10 -3.60 -3.96 -11.24
CA GLY A 10 -4.53 -2.83 -11.35
C GLY A 10 -5.99 -3.23 -11.14
N GLU A 11 -6.80 -2.27 -10.71
CA GLU A 11 -8.22 -2.44 -10.42
C GLU A 11 -9.07 -1.23 -10.84
N THR A 12 -10.37 -1.44 -10.95
CA THR A 12 -11.37 -0.38 -10.85
C THR A 12 -11.92 -0.48 -9.43
N HIS A 13 -11.85 0.59 -8.65
CA HIS A 13 -11.93 0.52 -7.19
C HIS A 13 -13.25 -0.05 -6.64
N ASP A 14 -14.35 0.10 -7.38
CA ASP A 14 -15.69 -0.36 -7.04
C ASP A 14 -16.12 -1.65 -7.77
N ASP A 15 -15.24 -2.25 -8.58
CA ASP A 15 -15.50 -3.51 -9.27
C ASP A 15 -15.07 -4.72 -8.42
N ALA A 16 -16.05 -5.42 -7.83
CA ALA A 16 -15.80 -6.62 -7.03
C ALA A 16 -15.13 -7.78 -7.80
N GLY A 17 -15.29 -7.83 -9.13
CA GLY A 17 -14.63 -8.80 -9.99
C GLY A 17 -13.11 -8.58 -10.09
N HIS A 18 -12.66 -7.32 -10.04
CA HIS A 18 -11.24 -6.97 -10.02
C HIS A 18 -10.60 -7.47 -8.71
N HIS A 19 -11.21 -7.15 -7.57
CA HIS A 19 -10.76 -7.59 -6.24
C HIS A 19 -10.70 -9.12 -6.12
N ARG A 20 -11.68 -9.84 -6.69
CA ARG A 20 -11.68 -11.31 -6.73
C ARG A 20 -10.51 -11.87 -7.54
N ARG A 21 -10.22 -11.30 -8.72
CA ARG A 21 -9.08 -11.71 -9.56
C ARG A 21 -7.73 -11.42 -8.91
N GLN A 22 -7.63 -10.31 -8.17
CA GLN A 22 -6.45 -10.03 -7.36
C GLN A 22 -6.23 -11.09 -6.29
N LEU A 23 -7.27 -11.45 -5.54
CA LEU A 23 -7.18 -12.51 -4.53
C LEU A 23 -6.75 -13.86 -5.13
N GLN A 24 -7.31 -14.24 -6.29
CA GLN A 24 -6.90 -15.46 -7.02
C GLN A 24 -5.43 -15.38 -7.45
N SER A 25 -4.98 -14.22 -7.91
CA SER A 25 -3.58 -14.01 -8.33
C SER A 25 -2.63 -14.10 -7.14
N LEU A 26 -3.00 -13.50 -6.00
CA LEU A 26 -2.23 -13.57 -4.75
C LEU A 26 -2.11 -15.01 -4.25
N ALA A 27 -3.20 -15.78 -4.25
CA ALA A 27 -3.17 -17.19 -3.86
C ALA A 27 -2.20 -18.00 -4.73
N ALA A 28 -2.29 -17.85 -6.06
CA ALA A 28 -1.40 -18.56 -7.00
C ALA A 28 0.07 -18.11 -6.91
N LEU A 29 0.32 -16.85 -6.54
CA LEU A 29 1.66 -16.32 -6.31
C LEU A 29 2.26 -16.83 -5.01
N LEU A 30 1.49 -16.87 -3.92
CA LEU A 30 1.96 -17.33 -2.63
C LEU A 30 2.53 -18.75 -2.69
N GLU A 31 1.86 -19.65 -3.44
CA GLU A 31 2.33 -21.03 -3.68
C GLU A 31 3.74 -21.10 -4.28
N ARG A 32 4.11 -20.09 -5.07
CA ARG A 32 5.38 -20.04 -5.82
C ARG A 32 6.41 -19.12 -5.16
N ARG A 33 5.96 -18.18 -4.33
CA ARG A 33 6.72 -17.10 -3.70
C ARG A 33 6.25 -16.93 -2.25
N PRO A 34 6.59 -17.88 -1.36
CA PRO A 34 6.15 -17.84 0.04
C PRO A 34 6.73 -16.66 0.84
N ASP A 35 7.78 -16.01 0.32
CA ASP A 35 8.46 -14.84 0.86
C ASP A 35 7.89 -13.50 0.35
N MET A 36 6.82 -13.52 -0.44
CA MET A 36 6.25 -12.30 -1.01
C MET A 36 5.68 -11.37 0.06
N VAL A 37 5.56 -10.09 -0.30
CA VAL A 37 4.87 -9.05 0.48
C VAL A 37 3.79 -8.41 -0.38
N ILE A 38 2.76 -7.83 0.23
CA ILE A 38 1.66 -7.20 -0.50
C ILE A 38 1.65 -5.70 -0.20
N GLY A 39 1.79 -4.89 -1.25
CA GLY A 39 1.68 -3.44 -1.16
C GLY A 39 0.27 -2.94 -1.45
N PHE A 40 -0.18 -1.97 -0.68
CA PHE A 40 -1.53 -1.41 -0.74
C PHE A 40 -1.50 0.08 -1.05
N GLU A 41 -2.02 0.45 -2.23
CA GLU A 41 -2.06 1.83 -2.71
C GLU A 41 -2.91 2.73 -1.81
N MET A 42 -4.02 2.23 -1.26
CA MET A 42 -4.96 3.03 -0.50
C MET A 42 -4.50 3.48 0.88
N ILE A 43 -3.36 2.95 1.34
CA ILE A 43 -2.92 3.11 2.74
C ILE A 43 -1.70 4.04 2.79
N PRO A 44 -1.80 5.20 3.45
CA PRO A 44 -0.68 6.11 3.63
C PRO A 44 0.43 5.51 4.50
N ARG A 45 1.68 5.87 4.22
CA ARG A 45 2.86 5.30 4.89
C ARG A 45 2.82 5.39 6.41
N ARG A 46 2.24 6.47 6.97
CA ARG A 46 2.09 6.65 8.43
C ARG A 46 1.26 5.55 9.11
N VAL A 47 0.41 4.85 8.35
CA VAL A 47 -0.50 3.81 8.85
C VAL A 47 0.19 2.44 8.94
N GLN A 48 1.45 2.31 8.52
CA GLN A 48 2.19 1.04 8.55
C GLN A 48 2.09 0.27 9.89
N PRO A 49 2.20 0.90 11.09
CA PRO A 49 2.08 0.16 12.35
C PRO A 49 0.72 -0.54 12.55
N VAL A 50 -0.35 -0.03 11.93
CA VAL A 50 -1.69 -0.64 11.98
C VAL A 50 -1.74 -1.89 11.10
N LEU A 51 -1.06 -1.86 9.95
CA LEU A 51 -0.95 -3.03 9.08
C LEU A 51 -0.17 -4.16 9.75
N ASP A 52 0.93 -3.82 10.41
CA ASP A 52 1.77 -4.80 11.10
C ASP A 52 0.97 -5.51 12.21
N ARG A 53 0.21 -4.74 13.00
CA ARG A 53 -0.67 -5.27 14.06
C ARG A 53 -1.85 -6.09 13.52
N TRP A 54 -2.39 -5.70 12.36
CA TRP A 54 -3.42 -6.47 11.68
C TRP A 54 -2.93 -7.86 11.29
N VAL A 55 -1.76 -7.92 10.64
CA VAL A 55 -1.13 -9.20 10.24
C VAL A 55 -0.76 -10.04 11.47
N ALA A 56 -0.31 -9.40 12.56
CA ALA A 56 -0.05 -10.06 13.84
C ALA A 56 -1.33 -10.59 14.53
N GLY A 57 -2.50 -10.20 14.05
CA GLY A 57 -3.78 -10.66 14.55
C GLY A 57 -4.27 -9.94 15.81
N GLU A 58 -3.67 -8.79 16.12
CA GLU A 58 -3.95 -8.00 17.33
C GLU A 58 -5.18 -7.09 17.21
N LEU A 59 -5.77 -7.04 16.01
CA LEU A 59 -6.89 -6.16 15.68
C LEU A 59 -8.10 -6.95 15.23
N THR A 60 -9.28 -6.52 15.67
CA THR A 60 -10.54 -6.86 15.01
C THR A 60 -10.66 -6.11 13.67
N ALA A 61 -11.50 -6.59 12.76
CA ALA A 61 -11.73 -5.91 11.48
C ALA A 61 -12.24 -4.47 11.67
N LYS A 62 -13.08 -4.24 12.68
CA LYS A 62 -13.58 -2.91 13.03
C LYS A 62 -12.43 -1.99 13.48
N GLU A 63 -11.63 -2.41 14.44
CA GLU A 63 -10.49 -1.62 14.93
C GLU A 63 -9.46 -1.35 13.83
N PHE A 64 -9.26 -2.32 12.93
CA PHE A 64 -8.39 -2.13 11.77
C PHE A 64 -8.90 -1.02 10.85
N LEU A 65 -10.18 -1.02 10.48
CA LEU A 65 -10.75 0.02 9.62
C LEU A 65 -10.72 1.40 10.29
N GLU A 66 -11.00 1.47 11.59
CA GLU A 66 -10.93 2.71 12.37
C GLU A 66 -9.49 3.26 12.45
N GLN A 67 -8.53 2.42 12.84
CA GLN A 67 -7.14 2.84 13.05
C GLN A 67 -6.38 3.06 11.73
N SER A 68 -6.76 2.36 10.65
CA SER A 68 -6.25 2.65 9.31
C SER A 68 -6.86 3.90 8.69
N GLU A 69 -7.86 4.48 9.36
CA GLU A 69 -8.65 5.62 8.89
C GLU A 69 -9.20 5.39 7.48
N TRP A 70 -9.72 4.19 7.25
CA TRP A 70 -10.15 3.70 5.93
C TRP A 70 -11.06 4.70 5.19
N ASP A 71 -12.10 5.18 5.88
CA ASP A 71 -13.09 6.10 5.30
C ASP A 71 -12.49 7.47 4.95
N LYS A 72 -11.45 7.91 5.67
CA LYS A 72 -10.76 9.18 5.39
C LYS A 72 -9.78 9.06 4.24
N ASN A 73 -9.09 7.93 4.15
CA ASN A 73 -8.01 7.72 3.20
C ASN A 73 -8.50 7.26 1.83
N TRP A 74 -9.45 6.31 1.79
CA TRP A 74 -9.88 5.66 0.55
C TRP A 74 -11.35 5.90 0.20
N ASN A 75 -12.24 5.91 1.20
CA ASN A 75 -13.68 6.16 1.01
C ASN A 75 -14.36 5.19 0.00
N MET A 76 -13.97 3.92 0.01
CA MET A 76 -14.60 2.84 -0.76
C MET A 76 -15.22 1.81 0.19
N PRO A 77 -16.24 1.03 -0.24
CA PRO A 77 -16.80 -0.02 0.60
C PRO A 77 -15.71 -0.99 1.07
N ALA A 78 -15.45 -1.01 2.38
CA ALA A 78 -14.38 -1.82 2.97
C ALA A 78 -14.51 -3.32 2.65
N GLY A 79 -15.75 -3.81 2.49
CA GLY A 79 -16.03 -5.21 2.12
C GLY A 79 -15.41 -5.67 0.80
N LEU A 80 -15.06 -4.76 -0.11
CA LEU A 80 -14.35 -5.09 -1.34
C LEU A 80 -12.87 -5.48 -1.07
N TYR A 81 -12.26 -4.88 -0.05
CA TYR A 81 -10.84 -4.98 0.24
C TYR A 81 -10.52 -5.89 1.43
N LEU A 82 -11.45 -6.01 2.39
CA LEU A 82 -11.30 -6.90 3.55
C LEU A 82 -10.86 -8.32 3.16
N PRO A 83 -11.36 -8.97 2.08
CA PRO A 83 -10.85 -10.28 1.68
C PRO A 83 -9.34 -10.31 1.36
N LEU A 84 -8.79 -9.22 0.81
CA LEU A 84 -7.36 -9.10 0.53
C LEU A 84 -6.56 -8.93 1.83
N PHE A 85 -7.07 -8.13 2.76
CA PHE A 85 -6.44 -7.93 4.07
C PHE A 85 -6.48 -9.18 4.93
N GLU A 86 -7.60 -9.90 4.94
CA GLU A 86 -7.75 -11.17 5.63
C GLU A 86 -6.84 -12.24 5.03
N PHE A 87 -6.73 -12.29 3.69
CA PHE A 87 -5.79 -13.18 3.03
C PHE A 87 -4.35 -12.94 3.49
N ALA A 88 -3.93 -11.68 3.57
CA ALA A 88 -2.60 -11.33 4.09
C ALA A 88 -2.42 -11.78 5.55
N ARG A 89 -3.40 -11.51 6.42
CA ARG A 89 -3.36 -11.90 7.84
C ARG A 89 -3.30 -13.41 8.04
N ILE A 90 -4.21 -14.16 7.41
CA ILE A 90 -4.30 -15.62 7.55
C ILE A 90 -2.99 -16.30 7.14
N ASN A 91 -2.35 -15.79 6.09
CA ASN A 91 -1.09 -16.33 5.58
C ASN A 91 0.15 -15.66 6.18
N ARG A 92 -0.02 -14.72 7.13
CA ARG A 92 1.06 -13.93 7.75
C ARG A 92 1.97 -13.21 6.74
N ILE A 93 1.38 -12.73 5.64
CA ILE A 93 2.08 -12.01 4.60
C ILE A 93 2.27 -10.56 5.04
N PRO A 94 3.50 -10.02 5.06
CA PRO A 94 3.71 -8.62 5.38
C PRO A 94 2.95 -7.70 4.41
N MET A 95 2.22 -6.74 4.98
CA MET A 95 1.50 -5.73 4.23
C MET A 95 2.29 -4.42 4.24
N LEU A 96 2.43 -3.75 3.10
CA LEU A 96 3.15 -2.49 2.98
C LEU A 96 2.20 -1.34 2.60
N ALA A 97 2.22 -0.28 3.40
CA ALA A 97 1.56 0.97 3.07
C ALA A 97 2.39 1.73 2.02
N LEU A 98 1.80 1.98 0.85
CA LEU A 98 2.50 2.54 -0.31
C LEU A 98 2.24 4.03 -0.54
N ASN A 99 1.15 4.59 0.00
CA ASN A 99 0.75 5.95 -0.37
C ASN A 99 1.44 7.04 0.45
N ILE A 100 1.39 8.24 -0.09
CA ILE A 100 1.60 9.49 0.63
C ILE A 100 0.27 9.98 1.24
N GLU A 101 0.32 11.06 2.02
CA GLU A 101 -0.89 11.64 2.59
C GLU A 101 -1.85 12.14 1.49
N ARG A 102 -3.13 11.80 1.61
CA ARG A 102 -4.18 12.22 0.66
C ARG A 102 -4.23 13.74 0.47
N THR A 103 -4.00 14.49 1.55
CA THR A 103 -3.94 15.96 1.53
C THR A 103 -2.77 16.47 0.69
N LEU A 104 -1.62 15.80 0.74
CA LEU A 104 -0.45 16.12 -0.08
C LEU A 104 -0.71 15.78 -1.55
N SER A 105 -1.20 14.58 -1.86
CA SER A 105 -1.56 14.20 -3.24
C SER A 105 -2.56 15.16 -3.86
N ARG A 106 -3.61 15.54 -3.10
CA ARG A 106 -4.60 16.52 -3.55
C ARG A 106 -3.98 17.90 -3.79
N LYS A 107 -3.12 18.37 -2.88
CA LYS A 107 -2.44 19.66 -3.04
C LYS A 107 -1.57 19.71 -4.30
N ILE A 108 -0.85 18.62 -4.60
CA ILE A 108 -0.04 18.47 -5.82
C ILE A 108 -0.95 18.47 -7.06
N GLY A 109 -2.06 17.72 -7.03
CA GLY A 109 -3.01 17.68 -8.14
C GLY A 109 -3.67 19.02 -8.44
N GLU A 110 -4.00 19.79 -7.40
CA GLU A 110 -4.66 21.10 -7.53
C GLU A 110 -3.69 22.23 -7.90
N LYS A 111 -2.46 22.21 -7.37
CA LYS A 111 -1.56 23.38 -7.38
C LYS A 111 -0.18 23.09 -7.98
N GLY A 112 0.06 21.88 -8.49
CA GLY A 112 1.36 21.46 -8.99
C GLY A 112 2.42 21.31 -7.89
N TRP A 113 3.65 21.06 -8.32
CA TRP A 113 4.79 20.80 -7.43
C TRP A 113 5.20 22.03 -6.60
N ASP A 114 4.94 23.25 -7.08
CA ASP A 114 5.30 24.50 -6.39
C ASP A 114 4.57 24.67 -5.05
N ALA A 115 3.43 23.99 -4.89
CA ALA A 115 2.67 24.01 -3.65
C ALA A 115 3.23 23.06 -2.58
N VAL A 116 4.17 22.18 -2.93
CA VAL A 116 4.87 21.33 -1.97
C VAL A 116 6.10 22.10 -1.51
N PRO A 117 6.19 22.50 -0.21
CA PRO A 117 7.41 23.12 0.28
C PRO A 117 8.56 22.16 -0.01
N ALA A 118 9.65 22.66 -0.63
CA ALA A 118 10.87 21.90 -0.79
C ALA A 118 11.23 21.31 0.57
N CYS A 119 11.09 19.99 0.71
CA CYS A 119 11.31 19.35 1.98
C CYS A 119 12.77 19.62 2.37
N ALA A 120 13.00 20.22 3.54
CA ALA A 120 14.32 20.46 4.11
C ALA A 120 15.15 19.17 4.29
N THR A 121 14.60 17.99 3.96
CA THR A 121 15.23 16.68 4.10
C THR A 121 15.25 15.84 2.81
N LEU A 122 14.25 15.92 1.91
CA LEU A 122 14.18 15.03 0.73
C LEU A 122 15.07 15.47 -0.45
N GLN A 123 15.30 16.77 -0.65
CA GLN A 123 16.15 17.23 -1.76
C GLN A 123 17.62 16.82 -1.54
N LYS A 124 18.10 16.87 -0.29
CA LYS A 124 19.48 16.45 0.05
C LYS A 124 19.66 14.94 -0.07
N ALA A 125 18.66 14.16 0.30
CA ALA A 125 18.70 12.69 0.21
C ALA A 125 18.73 12.20 -1.24
N TRP A 126 17.92 12.80 -2.13
CA TRP A 126 17.88 12.40 -3.55
C TRP A 126 19.16 12.81 -4.31
N HIS A 127 19.71 14.01 -4.07
CA HIS A 127 20.97 14.44 -4.69
C HIS A 127 22.18 13.64 -4.17
N SER A 128 22.17 13.23 -2.90
CA SER A 128 23.20 12.33 -2.33
C SER A 128 23.09 10.88 -2.81
N ALA A 129 21.91 10.43 -3.25
CA ALA A 129 21.73 9.10 -3.80
C ALA A 129 22.17 9.04 -5.28
N CYS A 130 21.79 10.03 -6.10
CA CYS A 130 22.22 10.10 -7.50
C CYS A 130 23.74 10.27 -7.67
N SER A 131 24.39 11.05 -6.81
CA SER A 131 25.85 11.27 -6.89
C SER A 131 26.69 10.04 -6.52
N ARG A 132 26.12 9.07 -5.79
CA ARG A 132 26.76 7.78 -5.47
C ARG A 132 26.55 6.72 -6.55
N MET A 133 25.45 6.77 -7.31
CA MET A 133 25.21 5.85 -8.43
C MET A 133 26.04 6.15 -9.69
N HIS A 134 26.71 7.31 -9.78
CA HIS A 134 27.63 7.63 -10.89
C HIS A 134 29.12 7.37 -10.57
N ARG A 135 29.42 6.72 -9.45
CA ARG A 135 30.79 6.39 -9.03
C ARG A 135 30.97 4.93 -8.60
N ALA A 136 30.07 4.04 -8.99
CA ALA A 136 30.20 2.59 -8.82
C ALA A 136 30.04 1.91 -10.17
#